data_AF-A0A7S2DL76-F1
#
_entry.id   AF-A0A7S2DL76-F1
#
_cell.length_a   1.000
_cell.length_b   1.000
_cell.length_c   1.000
_cell.angle_alpha   90.00
_cell.angle_beta   90.00
_cell.angle_gamma   90.00
#
_symmetry.space_group_name_H-M   'P 1'
#
loop_
_entity.id
_entity.type
_entity.pdbx_description
1 polymer ?
#
loop_
_entity_poly.entity_id
_entity_poly.type
_entity_poly.pdbx_seq_one_letter_code
_entity_poly.pdbx_strand_id
1 'polypeptide(L)'
;CVWKRVNWVAERVKAEDPDHPAGIVLAGAHPEKVKLVVKHMTSIDFLGVNTYGDSSLTVGKSLMKAGWAKPYAITEFGPTGHWEAPLTIWDSYIEESSSQKVPRYLATCSACKADPLCIG
;
A
#
# COMPACT_ATOMS: atom_id res chain seq x y z
N CYS A 1 18.37 -2.50 -12.86
CA CYS A 1 17.82 -2.24 -11.52
C CYS A 1 16.71 -3.26 -11.22
N VAL A 2 16.41 -3.51 -9.95
CA VAL A 2 15.41 -4.51 -9.52
C VAL A 2 14.05 -4.30 -10.18
N TRP A 3 13.55 -3.05 -10.27
CA TRP A 3 12.26 -2.72 -10.87
C TRP A 3 12.12 -3.19 -12.32
N LYS A 4 13.14 -2.99 -13.17
CA LYS A 4 13.11 -3.49 -14.55
C LYS A 4 13.00 -5.02 -14.61
N ARG A 5 13.63 -5.73 -13.66
CA ARG A 5 13.56 -7.19 -13.60
C ARG A 5 12.18 -7.66 -13.12
N VAL A 6 11.59 -6.97 -12.14
CA VAL A 6 10.22 -7.30 -11.68
C VAL A 6 9.20 -6.99 -12.79
N ASN A 7 9.37 -5.91 -13.57
CA ASN A 7 8.49 -5.64 -14.71
C ASN A 7 8.59 -6.71 -15.79
N TRP A 8 9.81 -7.17 -16.09
CA TRP A 8 10.01 -8.30 -17.00
C TRP A 8 9.28 -9.56 -16.50
N VAL A 9 9.25 -9.83 -15.19
CA VAL A 9 8.45 -10.93 -14.63
C VAL A 9 6.96 -10.68 -14.85
N ALA A 10 6.47 -9.47 -14.58
CA ALA A 10 5.06 -9.11 -14.80
C ALA A 10 4.64 -9.29 -16.27
N GLU A 11 5.51 -8.95 -17.24
CA GLU A 11 5.28 -9.22 -18.66
C GLU A 11 5.15 -10.71 -18.97
N ARG A 12 5.97 -11.56 -18.33
CA ARG A 12 5.90 -13.02 -18.53
C ARG A 12 4.66 -13.62 -17.91
N VAL A 13 4.31 -13.22 -16.70
CA VAL A 13 3.06 -13.65 -16.05
C VAL A 13 1.87 -13.33 -16.95
N LYS A 14 1.79 -12.11 -17.49
CA LYS A 14 0.67 -11.71 -18.37
C LYS A 14 0.67 -12.40 -19.74
N ALA A 15 1.83 -12.84 -20.23
CA ALA A 15 1.92 -13.60 -21.47
C ALA A 15 1.38 -15.03 -21.31
N GLU A 16 1.59 -15.63 -20.14
CA GLU A 16 1.09 -16.97 -19.81
C GLU A 16 -0.36 -16.94 -19.32
N ASP A 17 -0.75 -15.88 -18.61
CA ASP A 17 -2.07 -15.69 -18.01
C ASP A 17 -2.59 -14.26 -18.27
N PRO A 18 -3.24 -14.02 -19.42
CA PRO A 18 -3.73 -12.70 -19.78
C PRO A 18 -5.04 -12.31 -19.08
N ASP A 19 -5.75 -13.27 -18.46
CA ASP A 19 -7.09 -13.06 -17.90
C ASP A 19 -7.06 -12.56 -16.44
N HIS A 20 -5.91 -12.65 -15.76
CA HIS A 20 -5.75 -12.20 -14.37
C HIS A 20 -4.85 -10.95 -14.27
N PRO A 21 -5.22 -9.96 -13.42
CA PRO A 21 -4.43 -8.74 -13.25
C PRO A 21 -3.11 -9.03 -12.52
N ALA A 22 -2.02 -8.44 -13.01
CA ALA A 22 -0.71 -8.53 -12.36
C ALA A 22 -0.39 -7.24 -11.59
N GLY A 23 0.06 -7.39 -10.34
CA GLY A 23 0.44 -6.27 -9.48
C GLY A 23 1.75 -6.53 -8.75
N ILE A 24 2.23 -5.52 -8.03
CA ILE A 24 3.29 -5.64 -7.04
C ILE A 24 2.85 -4.98 -5.74
N VAL A 25 3.48 -5.35 -4.64
CA VAL A 25 3.17 -4.80 -3.31
C VAL A 25 4.34 -3.97 -2.80
N LEU A 26 4.05 -2.79 -2.24
CA LEU A 26 5.03 -1.94 -1.55
C LEU A 26 4.73 -1.88 -0.05
N ALA A 27 5.79 -1.87 0.76
CA ALA A 27 5.69 -1.39 2.14
C ALA A 27 5.65 0.15 2.14
N GLY A 28 4.47 0.69 2.42
CA GLY A 28 4.13 2.10 2.43
C GLY A 28 4.06 2.74 1.03
N ALA A 29 3.36 3.88 0.94
CA ALA A 29 3.24 4.69 -0.29
C ALA A 29 4.34 5.76 -0.41
N HIS A 30 5.60 5.39 -0.16
CA HIS A 30 6.72 6.35 -0.18
C HIS A 30 6.94 6.91 -1.60
N PRO A 31 6.89 8.24 -1.80
CA PRO A 31 6.96 8.84 -3.14
C PRO A 31 8.16 8.41 -3.97
N GLU A 32 9.33 8.25 -3.36
CA GLU A 32 10.55 7.83 -4.06
C GLU A 32 10.45 6.40 -4.61
N LYS A 33 9.82 5.47 -3.87
CA LYS A 33 9.56 4.10 -4.36
C LYS A 33 8.51 4.12 -5.46
N VAL A 34 7.42 4.87 -5.26
CA VAL A 34 6.32 4.96 -6.23
C VAL A 34 6.79 5.56 -7.55
N LYS A 35 7.65 6.59 -7.54
CA LYS A 35 8.26 7.15 -8.76
C LYS A 35 9.08 6.11 -9.53
N LEU A 36 9.79 5.21 -8.84
CA LEU A 36 10.51 4.12 -9.48
C LEU A 36 9.57 3.10 -10.10
N VAL A 37 8.45 2.78 -9.44
CA VAL A 37 7.38 1.94 -9.99
C VAL A 37 6.79 2.58 -11.23
N VAL A 38 6.37 3.84 -11.17
CA VAL A 38 5.85 4.59 -12.33
C VAL A 38 6.83 4.59 -13.50
N LYS A 39 8.13 4.73 -13.23
CA LYS A 39 9.18 4.77 -14.27
C LYS A 39 9.50 3.42 -14.90
N HIS A 40 9.37 2.32 -14.16
CA HIS A 40 9.95 1.03 -14.55
C HIS A 40 8.97 -0.14 -14.61
N MET A 41 7.83 -0.06 -13.93
CA MET A 41 6.80 -1.10 -13.84
C MET A 41 5.62 -0.75 -14.74
N THR A 42 5.83 -0.75 -16.06
CA THR A 42 4.80 -0.36 -17.04
C THR A 42 3.71 -1.40 -17.22
N SER A 43 4.02 -2.67 -16.96
CA SER A 43 3.19 -3.82 -17.35
C SER A 43 2.19 -4.26 -16.29
N ILE A 44 2.31 -3.75 -15.05
CA ILE A 44 1.36 -4.02 -13.95
C ILE A 44 0.05 -3.27 -14.12
N ASP A 45 -1.03 -3.86 -13.63
CA ASP A 45 -2.40 -3.36 -13.72
C ASP A 45 -2.81 -2.56 -12.48
N PHE A 46 -2.28 -2.94 -11.31
CA PHE A 46 -2.53 -2.26 -10.04
C PHE A 46 -1.30 -2.26 -9.12
N LEU A 47 -1.34 -1.43 -8.09
CA LEU A 47 -0.33 -1.37 -7.03
C LEU A 47 -0.94 -1.78 -5.70
N GLY A 48 -0.35 -2.77 -5.04
CA GLY A 48 -0.63 -3.09 -3.65
C GLY A 48 0.20 -2.23 -2.70
N VAL A 49 -0.39 -1.78 -1.60
CA VAL A 49 0.29 -1.02 -0.54
C VAL A 49 -0.02 -1.63 0.82
N ASN A 50 1.03 -2.07 1.52
CA ASN A 50 0.96 -2.46 2.92
C ASN A 50 1.23 -1.22 3.78
N THR A 51 0.33 -0.90 4.71
CA THR A 51 0.35 0.35 5.47
C THR A 51 -0.35 0.19 6.81
N TYR A 52 0.11 0.87 7.85
CA TYR A 52 -0.44 0.71 9.21
C TYR A 52 -0.58 2.06 9.90
N GLY A 53 -1.38 2.12 10.96
CA GLY A 53 -1.59 3.37 11.69
C GLY A 53 -2.23 4.47 10.83
N ASP A 54 -1.79 5.72 11.03
CA ASP A 54 -2.31 6.89 10.31
C ASP A 54 -1.84 6.96 8.85
N SER A 55 -0.74 6.28 8.50
CA SER A 55 -0.21 6.30 7.14
C SER A 55 -1.21 5.74 6.11
N SER A 56 -2.07 4.82 6.54
CA SER A 56 -3.12 4.20 5.74
C SER A 56 -4.17 5.19 5.23
N LEU A 57 -4.37 6.31 5.94
CA LEU A 57 -5.34 7.34 5.55
C LEU A 57 -4.86 8.20 4.38
N THR A 58 -3.58 8.09 4.01
CA THR A 58 -2.94 9.00 3.05
C THR A 58 -2.40 8.30 1.80
N VAL A 59 -2.69 7.00 1.62
CA VAL A 59 -2.17 6.18 0.50
C VAL A 59 -2.53 6.82 -0.84
N GLY A 60 -3.82 7.00 -1.15
CA GLY A 60 -4.26 7.56 -2.43
C GLY A 60 -3.63 8.92 -2.75
N LYS A 61 -3.62 9.83 -1.78
CA LYS A 61 -2.97 11.15 -1.91
C LYS A 61 -1.47 11.04 -2.21
N SER A 62 -0.79 10.09 -1.55
CA SER A 62 0.65 9.88 -1.73
C SER A 62 0.97 9.27 -3.10
N LEU A 63 0.16 8.32 -3.54
CA LEU A 63 0.26 7.71 -4.87
C LEU A 63 0.03 8.74 -5.98
N MET A 64 -1.04 9.54 -5.88
CA MET A 64 -1.36 10.60 -6.83
C MET A 64 -0.22 11.62 -6.94
N LYS A 65 0.32 12.09 -5.81
CA LYS A 65 1.47 13.02 -5.79
C LYS A 65 2.74 12.44 -6.40
N ALA A 66 2.90 11.12 -6.35
CA ALA A 66 4.03 10.42 -6.94
C ALA A 66 3.82 10.05 -8.42
N GLY A 67 2.69 10.43 -9.01
CA GLY A 67 2.38 10.20 -10.43
C GLY A 67 1.77 8.83 -10.73
N TRP A 68 1.31 8.09 -9.72
CA TRP A 68 0.55 6.86 -9.94
C TRP A 68 -0.90 7.20 -10.30
N ALA A 69 -1.35 6.72 -11.45
CA ALA A 69 -2.66 7.03 -12.03
C ALA A 69 -3.50 5.78 -12.36
N LYS A 70 -3.06 4.60 -11.93
CA LYS A 70 -3.73 3.31 -12.11
C LYS A 70 -4.45 2.88 -10.80
N PRO A 71 -5.28 1.84 -10.83
CA PRO A 71 -5.86 1.27 -9.61
C PRO A 71 -4.81 0.89 -8.56
N TYR A 72 -5.20 0.93 -7.29
CA TYR A 72 -4.38 0.45 -6.18
C TYR A 72 -5.23 -0.26 -5.13
N ALA A 73 -4.62 -1.16 -4.37
CA ALA A 73 -5.25 -1.83 -3.24
C ALA A 73 -4.42 -1.62 -1.97
N ILE A 74 -5.09 -1.46 -0.84
CA ILE A 74 -4.50 -1.51 0.48
C ILE A 74 -4.42 -2.99 0.87
N THR A 75 -3.34 -3.65 0.44
CA THR A 75 -3.18 -5.11 0.53
C THR A 75 -2.95 -5.61 1.94
N GLU A 76 -2.42 -4.76 2.83
CA GLU A 76 -2.41 -4.99 4.27
C GLU A 76 -2.65 -3.68 5.00
N PHE A 77 -3.56 -3.71 5.97
CA PHE A 77 -3.76 -2.61 6.91
C PHE A 77 -4.19 -3.07 8.28
N GLY A 78 -4.02 -2.17 9.25
CA GLY A 78 -4.39 -2.46 10.62
C GLY A 78 -4.13 -1.28 11.54
N PRO A 79 -4.11 -1.54 12.86
CA PRO A 79 -3.82 -0.53 13.86
C PRO A 79 -2.41 0.02 13.76
N THR A 80 -2.04 0.91 14.67
CA THR A 80 -0.63 1.33 14.79
C THR A 80 0.27 0.11 14.88
N GLY A 81 1.28 0.01 14.01
CA GLY A 81 2.22 -1.10 14.02
C GLY A 81 2.98 -1.13 15.35
N HIS A 82 3.36 -2.31 15.83
CA HIS A 82 4.04 -2.41 17.14
C HIS A 82 5.32 -1.57 17.18
N TRP A 83 6.05 -1.44 16.07
CA TRP A 83 7.25 -0.60 15.95
C TRP A 83 7.00 0.92 16.09
N GLU A 84 5.75 1.37 15.99
CA GLU A 84 5.31 2.77 16.18
C GLU A 84 4.56 2.98 17.50
N ALA A 85 4.35 1.91 18.27
CA ALA A 85 3.63 1.98 19.53
C ALA A 85 4.47 2.66 20.63
N PRO A 86 3.83 3.38 21.57
CA PRO A 86 4.51 3.89 22.76
C PRO A 86 5.21 2.77 23.52
N LEU A 87 6.36 3.08 24.11
CA LEU A 87 7.13 2.13 24.92
C LEU A 87 6.84 2.35 26.41
N THR A 88 6.82 1.25 27.18
CA THR A 88 6.95 1.31 28.63
C THR A 88 8.38 1.72 29.04
N ILE A 89 8.61 1.97 30.33
CA ILE A 89 9.95 2.25 30.87
C ILE A 89 10.93 1.05 30.77
N TRP A 90 10.45 -0.13 30.35
CA TRP A 90 11.22 -1.37 30.18
C TRP A 90 11.17 -1.87 28.74
N ASP A 91 11.02 -0.96 27.78
CA ASP A 91 11.09 -1.21 26.33
C ASP A 91 10.07 -2.22 25.78
N SER A 92 8.89 -2.30 26.41
CA SER A 92 7.76 -3.07 25.87
C SER A 92 6.80 -2.16 25.11
N TYR A 93 6.32 -2.60 23.95
CA TYR A 93 5.32 -1.89 23.17
C TYR A 93 3.95 -1.91 23.85
N ILE A 94 3.30 -0.75 23.93
CA ILE A 94 1.95 -0.57 24.48
C ILE A 94 0.95 -0.63 23.33
N GLU A 95 0.19 -1.73 23.25
CA GLU A 95 -0.80 -1.95 22.20
C GLU A 95 -2.04 -1.07 22.38
N GLU A 96 -2.60 -0.57 21.27
CA GLU A 96 -3.87 0.14 21.26
C GLU A 96 -5.00 -0.76 21.80
N SER A 97 -5.87 -0.20 22.64
CA SER A 97 -7.11 -0.86 23.06
C SER A 97 -8.08 -1.03 21.89
N SER A 98 -9.04 -1.95 22.01
CA SER A 98 -10.06 -2.18 20.97
C SER A 98 -10.80 -0.89 20.56
N SER A 99 -11.15 -0.04 21.53
CA SER A 99 -11.81 1.26 21.30
C SER A 99 -10.94 2.24 20.51
N GLN A 100 -9.61 2.14 20.59
CA GLN A 100 -8.68 2.95 19.80
C GLN A 100 -8.49 2.38 18.38
N LYS A 101 -8.54 1.06 18.22
CA LYS A 101 -8.37 0.39 16.91
C LYS A 101 -9.58 0.56 15.99
N VAL A 102 -10.79 0.42 16.51
CA VAL A 102 -12.05 0.50 15.74
C VAL A 102 -12.14 1.74 14.83
N PRO A 103 -11.97 2.98 15.32
CA PRO A 103 -12.09 4.17 14.47
C PRO A 103 -11.06 4.19 13.34
N ARG A 104 -9.87 3.61 13.55
CA ARG A 104 -8.79 3.56 12.56
C ARG A 104 -9.07 2.58 11.42
N TYR A 105 -9.60 1.39 11.75
CA TYR A 105 -10.09 0.45 10.75
C TYR A 105 -11.18 1.09 9.88
N LEU A 106 -12.16 1.72 10.53
CA LEU A 106 -13.25 2.41 9.83
C LEU A 106 -12.72 3.53 8.92
N ALA A 107 -11.83 4.39 9.43
CA ALA A 107 -11.27 5.49 8.68
C ALA A 107 -10.49 5.03 7.44
N THR A 108 -9.71 3.95 7.55
CA THR A 108 -8.98 3.37 6.41
C THR A 108 -9.93 2.83 5.35
N CYS A 109 -10.92 2.03 5.75
CA CYS A 109 -11.93 1.50 4.83
C CYS A 109 -12.74 2.62 4.16
N SER A 110 -13.13 3.65 4.91
CA SER A 110 -13.86 4.80 4.39
C SER A 110 -13.01 5.62 3.41
N ALA A 111 -11.73 5.83 3.71
CA ALA A 111 -10.82 6.53 2.82
C ALA A 111 -10.61 5.78 1.49
N CYS A 112 -10.42 4.46 1.53
CA CYS A 112 -10.33 3.64 0.31
C CYS A 112 -11.65 3.71 -0.49
N LYS A 113 -12.80 3.48 0.15
CA LYS A 113 -14.11 3.54 -0.53
C LYS A 113 -14.42 4.89 -1.17
N ALA A 114 -13.87 5.97 -0.64
CA ALA A 114 -14.07 7.32 -1.18
C ALA A 114 -13.15 7.64 -2.36
N ASP A 115 -12.07 6.88 -2.56
CA ASP A 115 -11.11 7.08 -3.65
C ASP A 115 -11.46 6.18 -4.84
N PRO A 116 -11.78 6.75 -6.02
CA PRO A 116 -12.18 5.95 -7.19
C PRO A 116 -11.07 5.06 -7.76
N LEU A 117 -9.80 5.27 -7.38
CA LEU A 117 -8.69 4.39 -7.77
C LEU A 117 -8.41 3.29 -6.74
N CYS A 118 -8.97 3.36 -5.54
CA CYS A 118 -8.82 2.30 -4.55
C CYS A 118 -9.80 1.16 -4.85
N ILE A 119 -9.28 -0.04 -5.11
CA ILE A 119 -10.08 -1.21 -5.47
C ILE A 119 -10.30 -2.20 -4.32
N GLY A 120 -9.71 -1.93 -3.14
CA GLY A 120 -9.82 -2.78 -1.95
C GLY A 120 -8.81 -2.43 -0.89
#